data_AF-A0A7C3LD74-F1
#
_entry.id   AF-A0A7C3LD74-F1
#
_cell.length_a   1.000
_cell.length_b   1.000
_cell.length_c   1.000
_cell.angle_alpha   90.00
_cell.angle_beta   90.00
_cell.angle_gamma   90.00
#
_symmetry.space_group_name_H-M   'P 1'
#
loop_
_entity.id
_entity.type
_entity.pdbx_description
1 polymer ?
#
loop_
_entity_poly.entity_id
_entity_poly.type
_entity_poly.pdbx_seq_one_letter_code
_entity_poly.pdbx_strand_id
1 'polypeptide(L)' 'ELKDQGINVNCILPDTIDTPQNRQTMPKADFSKWVTPQAIANVILFLASSEANPIHGALLPVYGRA' A
#
# COMPACT_ATOMS: atom_id res chain seq x y z
N GLU A 1 15.54 -8.73 13.32
CA GLU A 1 16.41 -7.70 13.92
C GLU A 1 15.64 -6.77 14.84
N LEU A 2 14.61 -6.04 14.37
CA LEU A 2 14.00 -4.95 15.14
C LEU A 2 12.81 -5.33 16.05
N LYS A 3 12.39 -6.60 16.06
CA LYS A 3 11.20 -7.07 16.81
C LYS A 3 11.30 -6.77 18.30
N ASP A 4 12.46 -7.01 18.91
CA ASP A 4 12.69 -6.81 20.35
C ASP A 4 12.68 -5.33 20.75
N GLN A 5 12.77 -4.42 19.77
CA GLN A 5 12.67 -2.97 19.95
C GLN A 5 11.25 -2.45 19.74
N GLY A 6 10.28 -3.33 19.48
CA GLY A 6 8.89 -2.95 19.21
C GLY A 6 8.69 -2.24 17.86
N ILE A 7 9.65 -2.34 16.94
CA ILE A 7 9.56 -1.69 15.63
C ILE A 7 8.96 -2.68 14.62
N ASN A 8 7.86 -2.27 14.01
CA ASN A 8 7.21 -3.03 12.96
C ASN A 8 7.73 -2.60 11.56
N VAL A 9 8.07 -3.59 10.73
CA VAL A 9 8.64 -3.37 9.39
C VAL A 9 7.95 -4.29 8.40
N ASN A 10 7.26 -3.70 7.43
CA ASN A 10 6.59 -4.39 6.33
C ASN A 10 6.73 -3.56 5.04
N CYS A 11 6.50 -4.19 3.90
CA CYS A 11 6.52 -3.53 2.59
C CYS A 11 5.13 -3.58 1.96
N ILE A 12 4.62 -2.43 1.49
CA ILE A 12 3.40 -2.34 0.70
C ILE A 12 3.80 -2.33 -0.77
N LEU A 13 3.22 -3.24 -1.55
CA LEU A 13 3.49 -3.43 -2.97
C LEU A 13 2.23 -3.06 -3.78
N PRO A 14 1.98 -1.76 -4.02
CA PRO A 14 0.86 -1.35 -4.84
C PRO A 14 1.14 -1.63 -6.32
N ASP A 15 0.09 -1.93 -7.07
CA ASP A 15 0.09 -1.75 -8.53
C ASP A 15 0.05 -0.23 -8.88
N THR A 16 -0.39 0.14 -10.08
CA THR A 16 -0.46 1.54 -10.51
C THR A 16 -1.34 2.36 -9.57
N ILE A 17 -0.72 3.32 -8.90
CA ILE A 17 -1.39 4.24 -7.97
C ILE A 17 -2.06 5.35 -8.75
N ASP A 18 -3.29 5.68 -8.38
CA ASP A 18 -4.04 6.79 -8.94
C ASP A 18 -3.54 8.15 -8.45
N THR A 19 -2.51 8.66 -9.12
CA THR A 19 -1.90 9.97 -8.86
C THR A 19 -2.08 10.91 -10.04
N PRO A 20 -2.12 12.25 -9.83
CA PRO A 20 -2.18 13.21 -10.93
C PRO A 20 -1.06 13.02 -11.97
N GLN A 21 0.15 12.71 -11.50
CA GLN A 21 1.32 12.45 -12.33
C GLN A 21 1.14 11.19 -13.20
N ASN A 22 0.61 10.11 -12.63
CA ASN A 22 0.32 8.89 -13.39
C ASN A 22 -0.79 9.12 -14.42
N ARG A 23 -1.85 9.87 -14.08
CA ARG A 23 -2.91 10.22 -15.04
C ARG A 23 -2.38 11.06 -16.21
N GLN A 24 -1.46 11.99 -15.96
CA GLN A 24 -0.84 12.81 -17.01
C GLN A 24 0.05 11.99 -17.94
N THR A 25 0.79 11.02 -17.41
CA THR A 25 1.72 10.18 -18.18
C THR A 25 1.03 9.02 -18.89
N MET A 26 -0.11 8.56 -18.39
CA MET A 26 -0.89 7.45 -18.96
C MET A 26 -2.35 7.87 -19.25
N PRO A 27 -2.60 8.90 -20.08
CA PRO A 27 -3.92 9.52 -20.23
C PRO A 27 -4.98 8.62 -20.88
N LYS A 28 -4.57 7.49 -21.48
CA LYS A 28 -5.46 6.52 -22.13
C LYS A 28 -5.75 5.28 -21.27
N ALA A 29 -5.20 5.19 -20.06
CA ALA A 29 -5.44 4.07 -19.16
C ALA A 29 -6.85 4.14 -18.55
N ASP A 30 -7.37 2.99 -18.13
CA ASP A 30 -8.61 2.93 -17.35
C ASP A 30 -8.29 3.16 -15.86
N PHE A 31 -8.42 4.41 -15.42
CA PHE A 31 -8.12 4.82 -14.04
C PHE A 31 -9.02 4.13 -13.00
N SER A 32 -10.17 3.57 -13.39
CA SER A 32 -11.06 2.87 -12.47
C SER A 32 -10.45 1.55 -11.94
N LYS A 33 -9.41 1.06 -12.61
CA LYS A 33 -8.66 -0.14 -12.24
C LYS A 33 -7.47 0.14 -11.34
N TRP A 34 -7.07 1.40 -11.17
CA TRP A 34 -5.89 1.77 -10.40
C TRP A 34 -6.13 1.74 -8.89
N VAL A 35 -5.05 1.60 -8.13
CA VAL A 35 -5.10 1.63 -6.67
C VAL A 35 -5.30 3.07 -6.22
N THR A 36 -6.35 3.34 -5.46
CA THR A 36 -6.55 4.69 -4.91
C THR A 36 -5.55 4.97 -3.79
N PRO A 37 -5.05 6.21 -3.64
CA PRO A 37 -4.22 6.58 -2.48
C PRO A 37 -4.90 6.28 -1.14
N GLN A 38 -6.23 6.41 -1.06
CA GLN A 38 -7.00 6.09 0.15
C GLN A 38 -6.92 4.60 0.52
N ALA A 39 -6.91 3.69 -0.46
CA ALA A 39 -6.76 2.26 -0.19
C ALA A 39 -5.38 1.95 0.44
N ILE A 40 -4.32 2.58 -0.08
CA ILE A 40 -2.97 2.45 0.48
C ILE A 40 -2.91 3.03 1.90
N ALA A 41 -3.52 4.21 2.11
CA ALA A 41 -3.59 4.83 3.43
C ALA A 41 -4.28 3.93 4.47
N ASN A 42 -5.34 3.22 4.10
CA ASN A 42 -6.02 2.28 4.99
C ASN A 42 -5.12 1.10 5.38
N VAL A 43 -4.30 0.58 4.45
CA VAL A 43 -3.32 -0.47 4.74
C VAL A 43 -2.23 0.05 5.67
N ILE A 44 -1.72 1.26 5.42
CA ILE A 44 -0.75 1.92 6.31
C ILE A 44 -1.34 2.07 7.72
N LEU A 45 -2.60 2.52 7.82
CA LEU A 45 -3.27 2.70 9.10
C LEU A 45 -3.39 1.38 9.88
N PHE A 46 -3.73 0.28 9.21
CA PHE A 46 -3.74 -1.04 9.81
C PHE A 46 -2.34 -1.47 10.26
N LEU A 47 -1.31 -1.33 9.42
CA LEU A 47 0.05 -1.72 9.78
C LEU A 47 0.64 -0.87 10.92
N ALA A 48 0.13 0.34 11.12
CA ALA A 48 0.50 1.21 12.24
C ALA A 48 -0.28 0.91 13.53
N SER A 49 -1.29 0.04 13.49
CA SER A 49 -2.12 -0.27 14.65
C SER A 49 -1.50 -1.38 15.51
N SER A 50 -1.98 -1.51 16.76
CA SER A 50 -1.47 -2.53 17.70
C SER A 50 -1.79 -3.96 17.24
N GLU A 51 -2.87 -4.13 16.47
CA GLU A 51 -3.33 -5.39 15.91
C GLU A 51 -2.32 -5.98 14.91
N ALA A 52 -1.53 -5.13 14.24
CA ALA A 52 -0.50 -5.57 13.30
C ALA A 52 0.83 -5.97 13.97
N ASN A 53 0.96 -5.88 15.30
CA ASN A 53 2.20 -6.19 16.02
C ASN A 53 2.82 -7.58 15.68
N PRO A 54 2.04 -8.66 15.45
CA PRO A 54 2.64 -9.95 15.06
C PRO A 54 3.17 -9.99 13.61
N ILE A 55 2.79 -9.04 12.76
CA ILE A 55 3.10 -9.02 11.33
C ILE A 55 4.44 -8.31 11.14
N HIS A 56 5.47 -9.03 10.68
CA HIS A 56 6.77 -8.44 10.37
C HIS A 56 7.39 -9.09 9.13
N GLY A 57 8.12 -8.30 8.35
CA GLY A 57 8.80 -8.74 7.14
C GLY A 57 7.84 -9.14 6.02
N ALA A 58 6.56 -8.77 6.14
CA ALA A 58 5.56 -9.10 5.14
C ALA A 58 5.74 -8.23 3.90
N LEU A 59 5.47 -8.84 2.75
CA LEU A 59 5.28 -8.18 1.48
C LEU A 59 3.77 -8.18 1.22
N LEU A 60 3.14 -7.01 1.18
CA LEU A 60 1.69 -6.87 1.06
C LEU A 60 1.32 -6.33 -0.31
N PRO A 61 0.91 -7.19 -1.26
CA PRO A 61 0.35 -6.74 -2.52
C PRO A 61 -0.95 -5.95 -2.30
N VAL A 62 -1.05 -4.79 -2.95
CA VAL A 62 -2.26 -3.99 -2.99
C VAL A 62 -2.67 -3.81 -4.43
N TYR A 63 -3.69 -4.55 -4.85
CA TYR A 63 -4.19 -4.52 -6.21
C TYR A 63 -5.41 -3.61 -6.33
N GLY A 64 -5.51 -2.95 -7.48
CA GLY A 64 -6.75 -2.31 -7.89
C GLY A 64 -7.72 -3.36 -8.45
N ARG A 65 -8.67 -2.92 -9.28
CA ARG A 65 -9.63 -3.82 -9.95
C ARG A 65 -9.15 -4.27 -11.34
N ALA A 66 -7.84 -4.26 -11.56
CA ALA A 66 -7.21 -4.56 -12.84
C ALA A 66 -7.35 -6.04 -13.23
#